data_AF-A0A1V5RLZ6-F1
#
_entry.id   AF-A0A1V5RLZ6-F1
#
_cell.length_a   1.000
_cell.length_b   1.000
_cell.length_c   1.000
_cell.angle_alpha   90.00
_cell.angle_beta   90.00
_cell.angle_gamma   90.00
#
_symmetry.space_group_name_H-M   'P 1'
#
loop_
_entity.id
_entity.type
_entity.pdbx_description
1 polymer ?
#
loop_
_entity_poly.entity_id
_entity_poly.type
_entity_poly.pdbx_seq_one_letter_code
_entity_poly.pdbx_strand_id
1 'polypeptide(L)'
;MQIGNRIKFMRESRGWSQVQLVNEARKYIPEGKVLARETMSRIENGHRPPDLWVLSAIAQALGLTPGEILDGVEAGPPAPSPLRQNLAAPLNALLDALLTAFEGVGLSENERELLRYLREASPEKREAIHRLIVAEMAEAAGPDAAGAGAQAASRSAD
;
A
#
# COMPACT_ATOMS: atom_id res chain seq x y z
N MET A 1 -4.02 4.94 -21.21
CA MET A 1 -4.87 3.77 -21.61
C MET A 1 -5.96 3.59 -20.56
N GLN A 2 -7.22 3.33 -20.91
CA GLN A 2 -8.27 3.05 -19.90
C GLN A 2 -8.06 1.66 -19.28
N ILE A 3 -8.36 1.51 -17.99
CA ILE A 3 -8.12 0.28 -17.21
C ILE A 3 -8.77 -0.96 -17.86
N GLY A 4 -9.98 -0.83 -18.41
CA GLY A 4 -10.68 -1.91 -19.10
C GLY A 4 -9.92 -2.46 -20.31
N ASN A 5 -9.37 -1.58 -21.14
CA ASN A 5 -8.57 -1.96 -22.30
C ASN A 5 -7.28 -2.67 -21.89
N ARG A 6 -6.69 -2.29 -20.75
CA ARG A 6 -5.49 -2.93 -20.23
C ARG A 6 -5.78 -4.33 -19.70
N ILE A 7 -6.87 -4.51 -18.95
CA ILE A 7 -7.35 -5.83 -18.52
C ILE A 7 -7.62 -6.73 -19.74
N LYS A 8 -8.29 -6.19 -20.76
CA LYS A 8 -8.56 -6.90 -22.02
C LYS A 8 -7.26 -7.35 -22.69
N PHE A 9 -6.29 -6.44 -22.84
CA PHE A 9 -4.99 -6.74 -23.44
C PHE A 9 -4.24 -7.85 -22.67
N MET A 10 -4.18 -7.76 -21.33
CA MET A 10 -3.50 -8.75 -20.49
C MET A 10 -4.17 -10.13 -20.59
N ARG A 11 -5.50 -10.15 -20.63
CA ARG A 11 -6.29 -11.38 -20.84
C ARG A 11 -5.99 -12.01 -22.21
N GLU A 12 -6.04 -11.21 -23.27
CA GLU A 12 -5.83 -11.69 -24.65
C GLU A 12 -4.38 -12.13 -24.88
N SER A 13 -3.41 -11.49 -24.23
CA SER A 13 -2.00 -11.90 -24.26
C SER A 13 -1.77 -13.29 -23.66
N ARG A 14 -2.69 -13.78 -22.83
CA ARG A 14 -2.68 -15.15 -22.29
C ARG A 14 -3.52 -16.14 -23.11
N GLY A 15 -4.13 -15.69 -24.20
CA GLY A 15 -5.09 -16.51 -24.96
C GLY A 15 -6.37 -16.81 -24.19
N TRP A 16 -6.69 -16.04 -23.16
CA TRP A 16 -7.88 -16.28 -22.34
C TRP A 16 -9.11 -15.59 -22.92
N SER A 17 -10.24 -16.28 -22.89
CA SER A 17 -11.57 -15.69 -23.08
C SER A 17 -12.02 -14.96 -21.81
N GLN A 18 -13.01 -14.06 -21.94
CA GLN A 18 -13.61 -13.37 -20.78
C GLN A 18 -14.16 -14.36 -19.74
N VAL A 19 -14.74 -15.48 -20.20
CA VAL A 19 -15.29 -16.51 -19.31
C VAL A 19 -14.19 -17.19 -18.51
N GLN A 20 -13.05 -17.50 -19.14
CA GLN A 20 -11.88 -18.06 -18.45
C GLN A 20 -11.34 -17.09 -17.39
N LEU A 21 -11.19 -15.80 -17.72
CA LEU A 21 -10.76 -14.81 -16.74
C LEU A 21 -11.73 -14.72 -15.55
N VAL A 22 -13.04 -14.74 -15.81
CA VAL A 22 -14.04 -14.71 -14.72
C VAL A 22 -13.96 -15.97 -13.86
N ASN A 23 -13.80 -17.14 -14.46
CA ASN A 23 -13.67 -18.40 -13.73
C ASN A 23 -12.42 -18.42 -12.86
N GLU A 24 -11.30 -17.91 -13.37
CA GLU A 24 -10.07 -17.78 -12.59
C GLU A 24 -10.20 -16.74 -11.48
N ALA A 25 -10.78 -15.57 -11.77
CA ALA A 25 -10.99 -14.51 -10.77
C ALA A 25 -11.90 -14.97 -9.62
N ARG A 26 -12.88 -15.83 -9.87
CA ARG A 26 -13.79 -16.36 -8.83
C ARG A 26 -13.09 -17.03 -7.66
N LYS A 27 -11.90 -17.60 -7.86
CA LYS A 27 -11.09 -18.23 -6.80
C LYS A 27 -10.64 -17.21 -5.74
N TYR A 28 -10.64 -15.93 -6.08
CA TYR A 28 -10.13 -14.83 -5.25
C TYR A 28 -11.24 -13.85 -4.85
N ILE A 29 -12.49 -14.14 -5.16
CA ILE A 29 -13.63 -13.28 -4.82
C ILE A 29 -13.99 -13.48 -3.34
N PRO A 30 -14.17 -12.40 -2.56
CA PRO A 30 -14.65 -12.50 -1.18
C PRO A 30 -16.01 -13.21 -1.07
N GLU A 31 -16.24 -13.89 0.05
CA GLU A 31 -17.49 -14.59 0.32
C GLU A 31 -18.71 -13.66 0.16
N GLY A 32 -19.79 -14.19 -0.42
CA GLY A 32 -21.02 -13.45 -0.68
C GLY A 32 -20.98 -12.51 -1.90
N LYS A 33 -19.85 -12.42 -2.62
CA LYS A 33 -19.74 -11.62 -3.86
C LYS A 33 -19.68 -12.51 -5.10
N VAL A 34 -20.14 -11.97 -6.24
CA VAL A 34 -20.14 -12.68 -7.52
C VAL A 34 -19.67 -11.75 -8.63
N LEU A 35 -18.75 -12.23 -9.46
CA LEU A 35 -18.38 -11.60 -10.72
C LEU A 35 -19.05 -12.35 -11.88
N ALA A 36 -19.93 -11.65 -12.59
CA ALA A 36 -20.60 -12.14 -13.79
C ALA A 36 -19.80 -11.75 -15.04
N ARG A 37 -19.95 -12.55 -16.11
CA ARG A 37 -19.35 -12.28 -17.42
C ARG A 37 -19.79 -10.92 -17.98
N GLU A 38 -21.05 -10.56 -17.81
CA GLU A 38 -21.56 -9.26 -18.28
C GLU A 38 -20.85 -8.09 -17.59
N THR A 39 -20.63 -8.20 -16.27
CA THR A 39 -19.85 -7.21 -15.52
C THR A 39 -18.43 -7.09 -16.07
N MET A 40 -17.77 -8.22 -16.37
CA MET A 40 -16.45 -8.23 -17.00
C MET A 40 -16.48 -7.52 -18.37
N SER A 41 -17.46 -7.83 -19.21
CA SER A 41 -17.61 -7.18 -20.51
C SER A 41 -17.80 -5.66 -20.39
N ARG A 42 -18.63 -5.21 -19.44
CA ARG A 42 -18.82 -3.77 -19.18
C ARG A 42 -17.55 -3.10 -18.66
N ILE A 43 -16.73 -3.80 -17.87
CA ILE A 43 -15.44 -3.31 -17.41
C ILE A 43 -14.46 -3.18 -18.56
N GLU A 44 -14.27 -4.23 -19.37
CA GLU A 44 -13.32 -4.23 -20.49
C GLU A 44 -13.65 -3.17 -21.54
N ASN A 45 -14.93 -2.90 -21.78
CA ASN A 45 -15.39 -1.87 -22.71
C ASN A 45 -15.45 -0.45 -22.11
N GLY A 46 -15.03 -0.26 -20.85
CA GLY A 46 -15.02 1.05 -20.19
C GLY A 46 -16.40 1.59 -19.78
N HIS A 47 -17.46 0.81 -19.94
CA HIS A 47 -18.82 1.18 -19.51
C HIS A 47 -19.01 1.16 -17.99
N ARG A 48 -18.09 0.53 -17.25
CA ARG A 48 -18.11 0.48 -15.79
C ARG A 48 -16.68 0.39 -15.24
N PRO A 49 -16.29 1.22 -14.26
CA PRO A 49 -15.02 1.01 -13.56
C PRO A 49 -15.10 -0.23 -12.65
N PRO A 50 -14.04 -1.02 -12.52
CA PRO A 50 -14.01 -2.14 -11.58
C PRO A 50 -13.94 -1.63 -10.14
N ASP A 51 -14.72 -2.24 -9.24
CA ASP A 51 -14.56 -2.01 -7.80
C ASP A 51 -13.21 -2.57 -7.33
N LEU A 52 -12.69 -2.09 -6.20
CA LEU A 52 -11.38 -2.54 -5.67
C LEU A 52 -11.27 -4.06 -5.51
N TRP A 53 -12.32 -4.71 -5.02
CA TRP A 53 -12.34 -6.17 -4.85
C TRP A 53 -12.34 -6.91 -6.19
N VAL A 54 -13.01 -6.35 -7.22
CA VAL A 54 -13.00 -6.91 -8.59
C VAL A 54 -11.61 -6.78 -9.18
N LEU A 55 -11.00 -5.60 -9.06
CA LEU A 55 -9.65 -5.35 -9.55
C LEU A 55 -8.64 -6.28 -8.88
N SER A 56 -8.74 -6.48 -7.56
CA SER A 56 -7.89 -7.41 -6.83
C SER A 56 -8.05 -8.86 -7.30
N ALA A 57 -9.28 -9.33 -7.49
CA ALA A 57 -9.54 -10.69 -7.97
C ALA A 57 -9.04 -10.89 -9.42
N ILE A 58 -9.20 -9.90 -10.29
CA ILE A 58 -8.68 -9.92 -11.66
C ILE A 58 -7.15 -9.94 -11.66
N ALA A 59 -6.52 -9.10 -10.84
CA ALA A 59 -5.06 -9.05 -10.72
C ALA A 59 -4.51 -10.41 -10.27
N GLN A 60 -5.09 -11.00 -9.23
CA GLN A 60 -4.68 -12.32 -8.74
C GLN A 60 -4.88 -13.42 -9.79
N ALA A 61 -6.00 -13.43 -10.52
CA ALA A 61 -6.20 -14.36 -11.63
C ALA A 61 -5.17 -14.20 -12.74
N LEU A 62 -4.75 -12.96 -13.00
CA LEU A 62 -3.68 -12.65 -13.93
C LEU A 62 -2.29 -12.82 -13.30
N GLY A 63 -2.14 -13.26 -12.06
CA GLY A 63 -0.83 -13.36 -11.40
C GLY A 63 -0.08 -12.02 -11.34
N LEU A 64 -0.83 -10.92 -11.22
CA LEU A 64 -0.35 -9.55 -11.11
C LEU A 64 -0.84 -8.94 -9.80
N THR A 65 -0.25 -7.82 -9.42
CA THR A 65 -0.77 -6.91 -8.41
C THR A 65 -1.76 -5.91 -9.03
N PRO A 66 -2.70 -5.34 -8.25
CA PRO A 66 -3.56 -4.26 -8.73
C PRO A 66 -2.76 -3.07 -9.28
N GLY A 67 -1.59 -2.78 -8.70
CA GLY A 67 -0.69 -1.73 -9.14
C GLY A 67 -0.23 -1.92 -10.58
N GLU A 68 0.20 -3.12 -10.97
CA GLU A 68 0.67 -3.40 -12.33
C GLU A 68 -0.42 -3.26 -13.41
N ILE A 69 -1.68 -3.50 -13.04
CA ILE A 69 -2.84 -3.22 -13.90
C ILE A 69 -3.05 -1.71 -14.06
N LEU A 70 -2.83 -0.95 -12.99
CA LEU A 70 -2.98 0.51 -12.95
C LEU A 70 -1.79 1.25 -13.57
N ASP A 71 -0.59 0.66 -13.59
CA ASP A 71 0.60 1.26 -14.17
C ASP A 71 0.39 1.55 -15.66
N GLY A 72 0.60 2.80 -16.08
CA GLY A 72 0.32 3.26 -17.45
C GLY A 72 -1.14 3.62 -17.75
N VAL A 73 -2.02 3.50 -16.75
CA VAL A 73 -3.26 4.30 -16.73
C VAL A 73 -2.84 5.66 -16.22
N GLU A 74 -2.75 6.66 -17.10
CA GLU A 74 -2.57 8.05 -16.66
C GLU A 74 -3.73 8.38 -15.72
N ALA A 75 -3.42 8.47 -14.43
CA ALA A 75 -4.34 9.01 -13.46
C ALA A 75 -4.59 10.45 -13.91
N GLY A 76 -5.82 10.75 -14.34
CA GLY A 76 -6.24 12.14 -14.44
C GLY A 76 -5.87 12.86 -13.14
N PRO A 77 -5.61 14.18 -13.18
CA PRO A 77 -5.17 14.93 -12.01
C PRO A 77 -6.05 14.53 -10.83
N PRO A 78 -5.47 14.02 -9.72
CA PRO A 78 -6.26 13.51 -8.61
C PRO A 78 -7.22 14.63 -8.22
N ALA A 79 -8.52 14.31 -8.19
CA ALA A 79 -9.50 15.27 -7.72
C ALA A 79 -8.97 15.85 -6.40
N PRO A 80 -8.95 17.18 -6.22
CA PRO A 80 -8.40 17.79 -5.02
C PRO A 80 -9.21 17.27 -3.83
N SER A 81 -8.68 16.27 -3.13
CA SER A 81 -9.29 15.80 -1.91
C SER A 81 -9.06 16.89 -0.87
N PRO A 82 -10.11 17.49 -0.28
CA PRO A 82 -9.94 18.55 0.70
C PRO A 82 -9.07 18.09 1.88
N LEU A 83 -9.13 16.80 2.23
CA LEU A 83 -8.23 16.18 3.21
C LEU A 83 -6.75 16.25 2.82
N ARG A 84 -6.40 16.03 1.55
CA ARG A 84 -5.00 16.15 1.08
C ARG A 84 -4.50 17.59 1.16
N GLN A 85 -5.34 18.54 0.76
CA GLN A 85 -4.98 19.96 0.82
C GLN A 85 -4.81 20.45 2.25
N ASN A 86 -5.68 19.98 3.15
CA ASN A 86 -5.65 20.36 4.56
C ASN A 86 -4.49 19.72 5.34
N LEU A 87 -4.02 18.53 4.93
CA LEU A 87 -2.95 17.81 5.63
C LEU A 87 -1.55 18.03 5.04
N ALA A 88 -1.44 18.50 3.79
CA ALA A 88 -0.16 18.70 3.14
C ALA A 88 0.73 19.71 3.88
N ALA A 89 0.19 20.88 4.22
CA ALA A 89 0.96 21.90 4.94
C ALA A 89 1.36 21.48 6.37
N PRO A 90 0.46 20.90 7.19
CA PRO A 90 0.85 20.37 8.51
C PRO A 90 1.90 19.26 8.47
N LEU A 91 1.81 18.34 7.51
CA LEU A 91 2.78 17.24 7.39
C LEU A 91 4.17 17.75 6.97
N ASN A 92 4.23 18.71 6.05
CA ASN A 92 5.50 19.32 5.66
C ASN A 92 6.14 20.08 6.83
N ALA A 93 5.34 20.85 7.58
CA ALA A 93 5.84 21.54 8.77
C ALA A 93 6.35 20.58 9.85
N LEU A 94 5.70 19.42 10.02
CA LEU A 94 6.17 18.37 10.93
C LEU A 94 7.50 17.76 10.47
N LEU A 95 7.65 17.49 9.17
CA LEU A 95 8.90 16.99 8.59
C LEU A 95 10.05 17.99 8.76
N ASP A 96 9.80 19.27 8.48
CA ASP A 96 10.79 20.33 8.66
C ASP A 96 11.18 20.49 10.13
N ALA A 97 10.22 20.41 11.05
CA ALA A 97 10.47 20.45 12.48
C ALA A 97 11.28 19.23 12.96
N LEU A 98 10.99 18.03 12.44
CA LEU A 98 11.77 16.83 12.74
C LEU A 98 13.19 16.94 12.22
N LEU A 99 13.39 17.40 10.97
CA LEU A 99 14.72 17.62 10.39
C LEU A 99 15.51 18.67 11.20
N THR A 100 14.88 19.77 11.57
CA THR A 100 15.50 20.82 12.41
C THR A 100 15.84 20.30 13.80
N ALA A 101 14.96 19.50 14.42
CA ALA A 101 15.22 18.88 15.72
C ALA A 101 16.37 17.88 15.62
N PHE A 102 16.44 17.10 14.55
CA PHE A 102 17.55 16.19 14.28
C PHE A 102 18.89 16.90 14.06
N GLU A 103 18.88 18.07 13.41
CA GLU A 103 20.06 18.93 13.31
C GLU A 103 20.48 19.49 14.67
N GLY A 104 19.53 19.89 15.53
CA GLY A 104 19.79 20.40 16.87
C GLY A 104 20.27 19.36 17.89
N VAL A 105 19.90 18.08 17.69
CA VAL A 105 20.38 16.95 18.50
C VAL A 105 21.77 16.47 18.06
N GLY A 106 22.31 17.02 16.96
CA GLY A 106 23.69 16.79 16.54
C GLY A 106 23.88 15.45 15.83
N LEU A 107 22.95 15.06 14.93
CA LEU A 107 23.17 13.91 14.07
C LEU A 107 24.52 14.04 13.35
N SER A 108 25.39 13.08 13.61
CA SER A 108 26.70 12.90 13.00
C SER A 108 26.57 12.77 11.48
N GLU A 109 27.67 13.04 10.77
CA GLU A 109 27.73 12.93 9.31
C GLU A 109 27.34 11.52 8.81
N ASN A 110 27.63 10.49 9.62
CA ASN A 110 27.23 9.11 9.37
C ASN A 110 25.70 8.89 9.45
N GLU A 111 25.00 9.60 10.34
CA GLU A 111 23.55 9.47 10.48
C GLU A 111 22.80 10.18 9.36
N ARG A 112 23.34 11.29 8.86
CA ARG A 112 22.83 11.96 7.65
C ARG A 112 22.98 11.09 6.41
N GLU A 113 24.12 10.41 6.30
CA GLU A 113 24.40 9.48 5.21
C GLU A 113 23.50 8.23 5.28
N LEU A 114 23.21 7.72 6.48
CA LEU A 114 22.23 6.64 6.68
C LEU A 114 20.82 7.03 6.25
N LEU A 115 20.37 8.25 6.56
CA LEU A 115 19.07 8.75 6.12
C LEU A 115 19.01 8.92 4.59
N ARG A 116 20.09 9.40 3.98
CA ARG A 116 20.22 9.48 2.51
C ARG A 116 20.15 8.10 1.87
N TYR A 117 20.89 7.13 2.41
CA TYR A 117 20.90 5.75 1.95
C TYR A 117 19.53 5.08 2.10
N LEU A 118 18.83 5.29 3.21
CA LEU A 118 17.46 4.80 3.43
C LEU A 118 16.45 5.37 2.44
N ARG A 119 16.58 6.66 2.08
CA ARG A 119 15.73 7.32 1.09
C ARG A 119 15.92 6.73 -0.31
N GLU A 120 17.17 6.42 -0.67
CA GLU A 120 17.55 5.90 -1.99
C GLU A 120 17.42 4.38 -2.10
N ALA A 121 17.27 3.68 -0.97
CA ALA A 121 17.17 2.22 -0.93
C ALA A 121 15.86 1.67 -1.55
N SER A 122 15.95 0.49 -2.14
CA SER A 122 14.78 -0.26 -2.60
C SER A 122 13.84 -0.60 -1.43
N PRO A 123 12.53 -0.80 -1.69
CA PRO A 123 11.56 -1.14 -0.64
C PRO A 123 11.97 -2.37 0.18
N GLU A 124 12.54 -3.39 -0.45
CA GLU A 124 13.01 -4.62 0.21
C GLU A 124 14.16 -4.34 1.18
N LYS A 125 15.11 -3.47 0.80
CA LYS A 125 16.22 -3.05 1.65
C LYS A 125 15.74 -2.21 2.82
N ARG A 126 14.76 -1.32 2.63
CA ARG A 126 14.15 -0.52 3.70
C ARG A 126 13.48 -1.40 4.74
N GLU A 127 12.72 -2.40 4.31
CA GLU A 127 12.05 -3.35 5.21
C GLU A 127 13.05 -4.22 6.00
N ALA A 128 14.17 -4.61 5.38
CA ALA A 128 15.23 -5.32 6.08
C ALA A 128 15.91 -4.45 7.16
N ILE A 129 16.19 -3.19 6.85
CA ILE A 129 16.78 -2.25 7.81
C ILE A 129 15.81 -1.94 8.95
N HIS A 130 14.52 -1.75 8.64
CA HIS A 130 13.48 -1.54 9.65
C HIS A 130 13.39 -2.73 10.64
N ARG A 131 13.41 -3.97 10.15
CA ARG A 131 13.42 -5.16 11.01
C ARG A 131 14.65 -5.25 11.92
N LEU A 132 15.82 -4.87 11.42
CA LEU A 132 17.06 -4.82 12.21
C LEU A 132 16.95 -3.78 13.34
N ILE A 133 16.46 -2.58 13.04
CA ILE A 133 16.29 -1.52 14.05
C ILE A 133 15.28 -1.95 15.12
N VAL A 134 14.14 -2.53 14.73
CA VAL A 134 13.11 -2.98 15.68
C VAL A 134 13.62 -4.11 16.57
N ALA A 135 14.39 -5.05 16.02
CA ALA A 135 15.02 -6.12 16.81
C ALA A 135 16.02 -5.56 17.83
N GLU A 136 16.88 -4.63 17.40
CA GLU A 136 17.85 -3.98 18.28
C GLU A 136 17.17 -3.17 19.39
N MET A 137 16.10 -2.43 19.06
CA MET A 137 15.32 -1.68 20.06
C MET A 137 14.60 -2.60 21.04
N ALA A 138 14.15 -3.79 20.61
CA ALA A 138 13.55 -4.78 21.48
C ALA A 138 14.58 -5.39 22.44
N GLU A 139 15.82 -5.61 22.00
CA GLU A 139 16.91 -6.07 22.88
C GLU A 139 17.37 -4.99 23.85
N ALA A 140 17.46 -3.73 23.40
CA ALA A 140 17.83 -2.58 24.22
C ALA A 140 16.75 -2.24 25.29
N ALA A 141 15.48 -2.58 25.05
CA ALA A 141 14.39 -2.28 25.98
C ALA A 141 14.43 -3.10 27.28
N GLY A 142 15.16 -4.22 27.33
CA GLY A 142 15.20 -5.12 28.49
C GLY A 142 13.80 -5.66 28.90
N PRO A 143 13.75 -6.71 29.73
CA PRO A 143 12.48 -7.34 30.11
C PRO A 143 11.55 -6.48 30.99
N ASP A 144 12.00 -5.34 31.52
CA ASP A 144 11.23 -4.53 32.48
C ASP A 144 10.19 -3.57 31.85
N ALA A 145 10.24 -3.32 30.53
CA ALA A 145 9.25 -2.44 29.88
C ALA A 145 7.87 -3.11 29.67
N ALA A 146 7.81 -4.45 29.68
CA ALA A 146 6.56 -5.20 29.47
C ALA A 146 5.64 -5.23 30.71
N GLY A 147 6.16 -4.87 31.91
CA GLY A 147 5.39 -4.90 33.16
C GLY A 147 4.52 -3.67 33.44
N ALA A 148 4.85 -2.51 32.86
CA ALA A 148 4.18 -1.24 33.18
C ALA A 148 2.77 -1.10 32.56
N GLY A 149 2.47 -1.84 31.48
CA GLY A 149 1.16 -1.80 30.82
C GLY A 149 0.05 -2.60 31.51
N ALA A 150 0.40 -3.59 32.34
CA ALA A 150 -0.57 -4.51 32.94
C ALA A 150 -1.13 -4.05 34.30
N GLN A 151 -0.42 -3.17 35.04
CA GLN A 151 -0.88 -2.68 36.35
C GLN A 151 -1.80 -1.45 36.28
N ALA A 152 -1.91 -0.77 35.13
CA ALA A 152 -2.83 0.36 34.98
C ALA A 152 -4.29 -0.08 34.74
N ALA A 153 -4.53 -1.32 34.30
CA ALA A 153 -5.87 -1.81 33.97
C ALA A 153 -6.62 -2.46 35.16
N SER A 154 -5.95 -2.72 36.29
CA SER A 154 -6.56 -3.40 37.45
C SER A 154 -6.89 -2.49 38.63
N ARG A 155 -6.67 -1.17 38.54
CA ARG A 155 -6.98 -0.19 39.61
C ARG A 155 -8.21 0.70 39.35
N SER A 156 -9.02 0.39 38.34
CA SER A 156 -10.25 1.15 38.04
C SER A 156 -11.53 0.34 38.22
N ALA A 157 -11.47 -0.77 38.96
CA ALA A 157 -12.62 -1.63 39.25
C ALA A 157 -12.61 -2.07 40.73
N ASP A 158 -12.65 -1.10 41.65
CA ASP A 158 -13.18 -1.23 43.01
C ASP A 158 -13.60 0.16 43.54
#